data_AF-A0A7W8UBJ3-F1
#
_entry.id   AF-A0A7W8UBJ3-F1
#
_cell.length_a   1.000
_cell.length_b   1.000
_cell.length_c   1.000
_cell.angle_alpha   90.00
_cell.angle_beta   90.00
_cell.angle_gamma   90.00
#
_symmetry.space_group_name_H-M   'P 1'
#
loop_
_entity.id
_entity.type
_entity.pdbx_description
1 polymer ?
#
loop_
_entity_poly.entity_id
_entity_poly.type
_entity_poly.pdbx_seq_one_letter_code
_entity_poly.pdbx_strand_id
1 'polypeptide(L)' 'MDTLIVKVAIRMATGFLIGFVTLLTMVYMNPSALGHANGFELVALCLQTYAFGATSAVGYLCTSMGMGAL' A
#
# COMPACT_ATOMS: atom_id res chain seq x y z
N MET A 1 8.52 9.19 -23.60
CA MET A 1 7.34 8.93 -22.73
C MET A 1 7.58 7.71 -21.85
N ASP A 2 8.36 6.73 -22.31
CA ASP A 2 8.72 5.52 -21.56
C ASP A 2 9.36 5.78 -20.18
N THR A 3 10.25 6.76 -20.07
CA THR A 3 10.92 7.10 -18.81
C THR A 3 9.99 7.63 -17.72
N LEU A 4 8.93 8.36 -18.10
CA LEU A 4 7.94 8.86 -17.13
C LEU A 4 7.07 7.72 -16.61
N ILE A 5 6.63 6.82 -17.49
CA ILE A 5 5.82 5.65 -17.13
C ILE A 5 6.61 4.76 -16.15
N VAL A 6 7.89 4.52 -16.42
CA VAL A 6 8.76 3.75 -15.52
C VAL A 6 8.92 4.45 -14.17
N LYS A 7 9.14 5.77 -14.13
CA LYS A 7 9.21 6.53 -12.87
C LYS A 7 7.92 6.40 -12.06
N VAL A 8 6.76 6.60 -12.69
CA VAL A 8 5.44 6.47 -12.03
C VAL A 8 5.23 5.05 -11.51
N ALA A 9 5.52 4.03 -12.32
CA ALA A 9 5.38 2.63 -11.92
C ALA A 9 6.25 2.28 -10.71
N ILE A 10 7.52 2.72 -10.70
CA ILE A 10 8.43 2.48 -9.56
C ILE A 10 7.91 3.16 -8.30
N ARG A 11 7.47 4.42 -8.39
CA ARG A 11 6.94 5.15 -7.22
C ARG A 11 5.67 4.49 -6.69
N MET A 12 4.74 4.12 -7.57
CA MET A 12 3.53 3.40 -7.19
C MET A 12 3.85 2.05 -6.54
N ALA A 13 4.78 1.27 -7.10
CA ALA A 13 5.21 0.00 -6.51
C ALA A 13 5.86 0.19 -5.13
N THR A 14 6.68 1.24 -4.97
CA THR A 14 7.32 1.55 -3.68
C THR A 14 6.27 1.92 -2.63
N GLY A 15 5.32 2.79 -2.96
CA GLY A 15 4.23 3.15 -2.04
C GLY A 15 3.32 1.98 -1.73
N PHE A 16 3.07 1.09 -2.71
CA PHE A 16 2.31 -0.14 -2.49
C PHE A 16 3.00 -1.06 -1.48
N LEU A 17 4.32 -1.26 -1.60
CA LEU A 17 5.10 -2.07 -0.66
C LEU A 17 5.06 -1.48 0.75
N ILE A 18 5.11 -0.15 0.90
CA ILE A 18 4.97 0.51 2.20
C ILE A 18 3.59 0.20 2.80
N GLY A 19 2.51 0.34 2.02
CA GLY A 19 1.16 0.02 2.46
C GLY A 19 0.99 -1.45 2.85
N PHE A 20 1.59 -2.36 2.08
CA PHE A 20 1.61 -3.80 2.36
C PHE A 20 2.29 -4.12 3.69
N VAL A 21 3.50 -3.60 3.92
CA VAL A 21 4.22 -3.81 5.18
C VAL A 21 3.45 -3.20 6.36
N THR A 22 2.85 -2.03 6.17
CA THR A 22 2.03 -1.38 7.20
C THR A 22 0.85 -2.28 7.60
N LEU A 23 0.11 -2.82 6.63
CA LEU A 23 -0.96 -3.76 6.91
C LEU A 23 -0.45 -5.00 7.66
N LEU A 24 0.64 -5.62 7.21
CA LEU A 24 1.21 -6.79 7.89
C LEU A 24 1.58 -6.49 9.35
N THR A 25 2.13 -5.31 9.63
CA THR A 25 2.42 -4.91 11.01
C THR A 25 1.15 -4.74 11.83
N MET A 26 0.08 -4.17 11.28
CA MET A 26 -1.21 -4.04 11.96
C MET A 26 -1.85 -5.40 12.22
N VAL A 27 -1.81 -6.30 11.24
CA VAL A 27 -2.30 -7.68 11.35
C VAL A 27 -1.56 -8.43 12.45
N TYR A 28 -0.24 -8.27 12.55
CA TYR A 28 0.57 -8.92 13.57
C TYR A 28 0.35 -8.34 14.99
N MET A 29 0.25 -7.01 15.11
CA MET A 29 0.16 -6.34 16.41
C MET A 29 -1.25 -6.36 17.01
N ASN A 30 -2.29 -6.13 16.20
CA ASN A 30 -3.68 -5.99 16.66
C ASN A 30 -4.68 -6.41 15.56
N PRO A 31 -4.83 -7.72 15.29
CA PRO A 31 -5.74 -8.21 14.26
C PRO A 31 -7.21 -7.83 14.51
N SER A 32 -7.58 -7.61 15.78
CA SER A 32 -8.90 -7.16 16.21
C SER A 32 -9.28 -5.79 15.65
N ALA A 33 -8.29 -4.89 15.46
CA ALA A 33 -8.52 -3.56 14.89
C ALA A 33 -8.91 -3.60 13.40
N LEU A 34 -8.56 -4.69 12.72
CA LEU A 34 -8.90 -4.94 11.31
C LEU A 34 -10.21 -5.72 11.15
N GLY A 35 -10.94 -5.95 12.25
CA GLY A 35 -12.21 -6.69 12.26
C GLY A 35 -12.07 -8.20 12.23
N HIS A 36 -10.87 -8.75 12.40
CA HIS A 36 -10.64 -10.19 12.44
C HIS A 36 -10.88 -10.72 13.87
N ALA A 37 -12.08 -11.24 14.13
CA ALA A 37 -12.46 -11.79 15.44
C ALA A 37 -12.18 -13.30 15.59
N ASN A 38 -12.32 -14.09 14.51
CA ASN A 38 -12.26 -15.56 14.55
C ASN A 38 -11.37 -16.16 13.45
N GLY A 39 -10.31 -15.45 13.06
CA GLY A 39 -9.36 -15.89 12.02
C GLY A 39 -9.29 -14.95 10.83
N PHE A 40 -8.38 -15.26 9.89
CA PHE A 40 -8.19 -14.48 8.67
C PHE A 40 -8.98 -15.10 7.52
N GLU A 41 -10.01 -14.38 7.07
CA GLU A 41 -10.68 -14.70 5.82
C GLU A 41 -9.80 -14.21 4.67
N LEU A 42 -9.41 -15.13 3.79
CA LEU A 42 -8.38 -14.88 2.78
C LEU A 42 -8.79 -13.76 1.82
N VAL A 43 -10.07 -13.71 1.43
CA VAL A 43 -10.57 -12.68 0.50
C VAL A 43 -10.54 -11.31 1.17
N ALA A 44 -11.03 -11.19 2.40
CA ALA A 44 -10.97 -9.96 3.19
C ALA A 44 -9.54 -9.45 3.38
N LEU A 45 -8.59 -10.35 3.70
CA LEU A 45 -7.20 -9.99 3.86
C LEU A 45 -6.59 -9.49 2.54
N CYS A 46 -6.88 -10.15 1.42
CA CYS A 46 -6.44 -9.71 0.08
C CYS A 46 -7.03 -8.33 -0.27
N LEU A 47 -8.30 -8.09 0.02
CA LEU A 47 -8.97 -6.82 -0.24
C LEU A 47 -8.39 -5.69 0.61
N GLN A 48 -8.15 -5.93 1.90
CA GLN A 48 -7.51 -4.97 2.79
C GLN A 48 -6.07 -4.66 2.36
N THR A 49 -5.33 -5.68 1.94
CA THR A 49 -3.97 -5.54 1.40
C THR A 49 -3.97 -4.64 0.17
N TYR A 50 -4.88 -4.89 -0.77
CA TYR A 50 -5.02 -4.08 -1.96
C TYR A 50 -5.41 -2.63 -1.61
N ALA A 51 -6.37 -2.43 -0.70
CA ALA A 51 -6.80 -1.09 -0.29
C ALA A 51 -5.66 -0.29 0.35
N PHE A 52 -4.96 -0.86 1.35
CA PHE A 52 -3.82 -0.21 2.00
C PHE A 52 -2.67 0.06 1.02
N GLY A 53 -2.33 -0.92 0.19
CA GLY A 53 -1.30 -0.79 -0.83
C GLY A 53 -1.63 0.29 -1.85
N ALA A 54 -2.83 0.29 -2.41
CA ALA A 54 -3.25 1.25 -3.44
C ALA A 54 -3.29 2.69 -2.90
N THR A 55 -3.85 2.91 -1.71
CA THR A 55 -3.88 4.25 -1.09
C THR A 55 -2.46 4.76 -0.81
N SER A 56 -1.58 3.90 -0.31
CA SER A 56 -0.18 4.25 -0.05
C SER A 56 0.63 4.49 -1.32
N ALA A 57 0.36 3.73 -2.39
CA ALA A 57 0.95 3.92 -3.72
C ALA A 57 0.64 5.31 -4.29
N VAL A 58 -0.64 5.69 -4.27
CA VAL A 58 -1.09 7.00 -4.75
C VAL A 58 -0.51 8.12 -3.87
N GLY A 59 -0.58 7.98 -2.55
CA GLY A 59 -0.01 8.96 -1.63
C GLY A 59 1.49 9.19 -1.86
N TYR A 60 2.27 8.11 -1.97
CA TYR A 60 3.70 8.17 -2.23
C TYR A 60 4.02 8.79 -3.59
N LEU A 61 3.24 8.45 -4.64
CA LEU A 61 3.36 9.09 -5.94
C LEU A 61 3.14 10.60 -5.83
N CYS A 62 2.02 11.03 -5.21
CA CYS A 62 1.70 12.45 -5.02
C CYS A 62 2.79 13.21 -4.25
N THR A 63 3.31 12.64 -3.16
CA THR A 63 4.42 13.24 -2.40
C THR A 63 5.69 13.34 -3.23
N SER A 64 6.03 12.29 -3.99
CA SER A 64 7.22 12.29 -4.83
C SER A 64 7.17 13.33 -5.96
N MET A 65 5.98 13.57 -6.51
CA MET A 65 5.76 14.60 -7.54
C MET A 65 5.76 16.01 -6.93
N GLY A 66 5.19 16.18 -5.72
CA GLY A 66 5.14 17.46 -5.01
C GLY A 66 6.49 17.95 -4.49
N MET A 67 7.41 17.05 -4.15
CA MET A 67 8.76 17.39 -3.66
C MET A 67 9.78 17.65 -4.78
N GLY A 68 9.35 17.81 -6.04
CA GLY A 68 10.24 18.12 -7.15
C GLY A 68 11.22 17.00 -7.52
N ALA A 69 10.91 15.74 -7.18
CA ALA A 69 11.78 14.59 -7.48
C ALA A 69 11.69 14.12 -8.96
N LEU A 70 11.48 15.05 -9.90
CA LEU A 70 11.37 14.78 -11.34
C LEU A 70 12.63 15.16 -12.10
#